data_AF-A0AA91VBK6-F1
#
_entry.id   AF-A0AA91VBK6-F1
#
_cell.length_a   1.000
_cell.length_b   1.000
_cell.length_c   1.000
_cell.angle_alpha   90.00
_cell.angle_beta   90.00
_cell.angle_gamma   90.00
#
_symmetry.space_group_name_H-M   'P 1'
#
loop_
_entity.id
_entity.type
_entity.pdbx_description
1 polymer ?
#
loop_
_entity_poly.entity_id
_entity_poly.type
_entity_poly.pdbx_seq_one_letter_code
_entity_poly.pdbx_strand_id
1 'polypeptide(L)'
;MNAIIYARVSTTKEAQETSLARQKDELLHLADRYQMNVIKVIEEQASGYTIERDGILEVLDIIRDEQVDVLLIQDETRLGRGNAKIALMHCLHKEGVKVYTHTHNGELQLSDSDSMVLNIIGIVEEYQRKIHNLKIKRGMQRAVEKGFRPEKNLKNRHLSTGREKKEVPIEEIVRLRRNELTFEEIAATLRGFGHDVSKATVHRRYVEYTKQLLDKQD
;
A
#
# COMPACT_ATOMS: atom_id res chain seq x y z
N MET A 1 -9.24 8.73 -17.91
CA MET A 1 -7.95 8.50 -17.24
C MET A 1 -7.33 9.86 -16.97
N ASN A 2 -6.90 10.11 -15.73
CA ASN A 2 -6.17 11.33 -15.37
C ASN A 2 -4.70 11.17 -15.73
N ALA A 3 -4.13 12.16 -16.41
CA ALA A 3 -2.78 12.12 -16.91
C ALA A 3 -1.95 13.34 -16.49
N ILE A 4 -0.67 13.12 -16.20
CA ILE A 4 0.32 14.17 -16.04
C ILE A 4 1.22 14.18 -17.27
N ILE A 5 1.54 15.36 -17.78
CA ILE A 5 2.56 15.54 -18.81
C ILE A 5 3.87 15.94 -18.13
N TYR A 6 4.95 15.24 -18.46
CA TYR A 6 6.30 15.58 -18.02
C TYR A 6 7.24 15.74 -19.22
N ALA A 7 7.69 16.97 -19.43
CA ALA A 7 8.64 17.34 -20.49
C ALA A 7 9.99 17.70 -19.86
N ARG A 8 11.09 17.18 -20.43
CA ARG A 8 12.44 17.42 -19.89
C ARG A 8 13.45 17.70 -20.97
N VAL A 9 14.31 18.69 -20.73
CA VAL A 9 15.50 18.95 -21.54
C VAL A 9 16.77 18.96 -20.68
N SER A 10 17.92 18.66 -21.29
CA SER A 10 19.17 18.43 -20.56
C SER A 10 20.02 19.70 -20.35
N THR A 11 19.72 20.81 -21.01
CA THR A 11 20.60 22.01 -21.03
C THR A 11 19.82 23.33 -21.14
N THR A 12 20.41 24.41 -20.62
CA THR A 12 19.87 25.79 -20.54
C THR A 12 20.10 26.65 -21.79
N LYS A 13 20.24 26.05 -22.98
CA LYS A 13 20.38 26.84 -24.22
C LYS A 13 18.99 27.28 -24.70
N GLU A 14 18.82 28.55 -25.08
CA GLU A 14 17.56 29.13 -25.62
C GLU A 14 16.92 28.27 -26.74
N ALA A 15 17.74 27.57 -27.53
CA ALA A 15 17.28 26.60 -28.54
C ALA A 15 16.48 25.40 -27.98
N GLN A 16 16.39 25.23 -26.65
CA GLN A 16 15.65 24.14 -26.00
C GLN A 16 14.32 24.59 -25.37
N GLU A 17 14.04 25.89 -25.25
CA GLU A 17 12.70 26.35 -24.87
C GLU A 17 11.67 25.99 -25.94
N THR A 18 12.05 26.15 -27.22
CA THR A 18 11.25 25.65 -28.36
C THR A 18 11.10 24.12 -28.33
N SER A 19 12.07 23.39 -27.78
CA SER A 19 12.00 21.93 -27.63
C SER A 19 11.04 21.48 -26.53
N LEU A 20 10.98 22.20 -25.39
CA LEU A 20 9.99 21.94 -24.34
C LEU A 20 8.58 22.25 -24.82
N ALA A 21 8.38 23.40 -25.48
CA ALA A 21 7.09 23.76 -26.05
C ALA A 21 6.60 22.71 -27.06
N ARG A 22 7.48 22.25 -27.95
CA ARG A 22 7.17 21.16 -28.89
C ARG A 22 6.83 19.85 -28.17
N GLN A 23 7.62 19.46 -27.16
CA GLN A 23 7.36 18.25 -26.37
C GLN A 23 5.98 18.29 -25.72
N LYS A 24 5.62 19.43 -25.13
CA LYS A 24 4.33 19.63 -24.51
C LYS A 24 3.19 19.48 -25.52
N ASP A 25 3.30 20.13 -26.67
CA ASP A 25 2.28 20.08 -27.73
C ASP A 25 2.08 18.65 -28.25
N GLU A 26 3.18 17.93 -28.51
CA GLU A 26 3.18 16.51 -28.88
C GLU A 26 2.48 15.61 -27.85
N LEU A 27 2.66 15.90 -26.56
CA LEU A 27 2.07 15.13 -25.47
C LEU A 27 0.61 15.51 -25.20
N LEU A 28 0.24 16.77 -25.42
CA LEU A 28 -1.16 17.21 -25.39
C LEU A 28 -1.96 16.54 -26.51
N HIS A 29 -1.41 16.47 -27.72
CA HIS A 29 -2.01 15.72 -28.83
C HIS A 29 -2.13 14.23 -28.54
N LEU A 30 -1.13 13.63 -27.88
CA LEU A 30 -1.20 12.24 -27.45
C LEU A 30 -2.30 12.04 -26.40
N ALA A 31 -2.41 12.93 -25.42
CA ALA A 31 -3.45 12.90 -24.40
C ALA A 31 -4.85 12.97 -25.03
N ASP A 32 -5.05 13.91 -25.96
CA ASP A 32 -6.32 14.09 -26.67
C ASP A 32 -6.70 12.85 -27.49
N ARG A 33 -5.75 12.28 -28.23
CA ARG A 33 -5.95 11.03 -28.99
C ARG A 33 -6.44 9.88 -28.12
N TYR A 34 -5.91 9.76 -26.90
CA TYR A 34 -6.29 8.73 -25.94
C TYR A 34 -7.39 9.18 -24.97
N GLN A 35 -8.02 10.33 -25.20
CA GLN A 35 -9.09 10.92 -24.38
C GLN A 35 -8.72 11.00 -22.88
N MET A 36 -7.48 11.39 -22.61
CA MET A 36 -6.95 11.55 -21.26
C MET A 36 -7.22 12.96 -20.74
N ASN A 37 -7.57 13.06 -19.45
CA ASN A 37 -7.73 14.34 -18.76
C ASN A 37 -6.37 14.79 -18.22
N VAL A 38 -5.76 15.81 -18.83
CA VAL A 38 -4.47 16.34 -18.39
C VAL A 38 -4.67 17.22 -17.15
N ILE A 39 -4.31 16.70 -15.98
CA ILE A 39 -4.47 17.41 -14.70
C ILE A 39 -3.33 18.41 -14.44
N LYS A 40 -2.13 18.12 -14.98
CA LYS A 40 -0.93 18.93 -14.78
C LYS A 40 0.06 18.74 -15.91
N VAL A 41 0.76 19.81 -16.25
CA VAL A 41 1.93 19.80 -17.12
C VAL A 41 3.13 20.29 -16.32
N ILE A 42 4.19 19.49 -16.28
CA ILE A 42 5.45 19.78 -15.59
C ILE A 42 6.57 19.81 -16.62
N GLU A 43 7.32 20.90 -16.61
CA GLU A 43 8.43 21.16 -17.52
C GLU A 43 9.70 21.30 -16.70
N GLU A 44 10.76 20.59 -17.09
CA GLU A 44 12.00 20.57 -16.32
C GLU A 44 13.25 20.73 -17.20
N GLN A 45 14.20 21.53 -16.71
CA GLN A 45 15.54 21.67 -17.27
C GLN A 45 16.56 21.01 -16.33
N ALA A 46 16.81 19.71 -16.55
CA ALA A 46 17.71 18.94 -15.69
C ALA A 46 18.42 17.81 -16.46
N SER A 47 19.62 17.45 -16.00
CA SER A 47 20.35 16.30 -16.51
C SER A 47 19.64 14.99 -16.13
N GLY A 48 19.61 14.02 -17.06
CA GLY A 48 19.04 12.69 -16.82
C GLY A 48 19.89 11.79 -15.90
N TYR A 49 21.05 12.26 -15.44
CA TYR A 49 21.88 11.59 -14.43
C TYR A 49 21.63 12.11 -13.01
N THR A 50 20.98 13.26 -12.86
CA THR A 50 20.63 13.81 -11.56
C THR A 50 19.43 13.05 -10.99
N ILE A 51 19.59 12.52 -9.78
CA ILE A 51 18.54 11.76 -9.09
C ILE A 51 17.51 12.70 -8.47
N GLU A 52 17.98 13.78 -7.83
CA GLU A 52 17.15 14.82 -7.24
C GLU A 52 16.76 15.85 -8.31
N ARG A 53 15.53 15.72 -8.80
CA ARG A 53 14.98 16.52 -9.89
C ARG A 53 13.63 17.06 -9.45
N ASP A 54 13.54 18.36 -9.22
CA ASP A 54 12.36 18.98 -8.61
C ASP A 54 11.07 18.67 -9.40
N GLY A 55 11.14 18.66 -10.73
CA GLY A 55 9.98 18.36 -11.59
C GLY A 55 9.54 16.90 -11.49
N ILE A 56 10.46 15.92 -11.45
CA ILE A 56 10.05 14.52 -11.28
C ILE A 56 9.58 14.24 -9.85
N LEU A 57 10.13 14.95 -8.86
CA LEU A 57 9.67 14.86 -7.47
C LEU A 57 8.24 15.41 -7.34
N GLU A 58 7.92 16.55 -7.98
CA GLU A 58 6.56 17.08 -8.05
C GLU A 58 5.60 16.08 -8.71
N VAL A 59 6.00 15.43 -9.83
CA VAL A 59 5.21 14.35 -10.45
C VAL A 59 4.90 13.24 -9.45
N LEU A 60 5.90 12.78 -8.69
CA LEU A 60 5.74 11.70 -7.71
C LEU A 60 4.92 12.12 -6.49
N ASP A 61 4.98 13.39 -6.07
CA ASP A 61 4.10 13.93 -5.02
C ASP A 61 2.64 13.93 -5.50
N ILE A 62 2.36 14.46 -6.70
CA ILE A 62 0.99 14.50 -7.25
C ILE A 62 0.43 13.08 -7.43
N ILE A 63 1.23 12.12 -7.90
CA ILE A 63 0.81 10.73 -8.04
C ILE A 63 0.38 10.10 -6.71
N ARG A 64 0.99 10.52 -5.59
CA ARG A 64 0.64 10.01 -4.26
C ARG A 64 -0.60 10.68 -3.67
N ASP A 65 -0.81 11.95 -3.96
CA ASP A 65 -1.87 12.76 -3.36
C ASP A 65 -3.16 12.77 -4.19
N GLU A 66 -3.05 12.62 -5.52
CA GLU A 66 -4.15 12.66 -6.47
C GLU A 66 -4.35 11.32 -7.18
N GLN A 67 -5.55 11.09 -7.72
CA GLN A 67 -5.82 9.90 -8.53
C GLN A 67 -5.26 10.12 -9.94
N VAL A 68 -4.02 9.68 -10.16
CA VAL A 68 -3.31 9.74 -11.44
C VAL A 68 -3.22 8.34 -12.04
N ASP A 69 -3.64 8.19 -13.30
CA ASP A 69 -3.60 6.90 -14.00
C ASP A 69 -2.39 6.79 -14.94
N VAL A 70 -1.97 7.93 -15.53
CA VAL A 70 -0.99 7.95 -16.62
C VAL A 70 0.04 9.06 -16.48
N LEU A 71 1.30 8.76 -16.77
CA LEU A 71 2.37 9.72 -17.00
C LEU A 71 2.72 9.75 -18.50
N LEU A 72 2.60 10.91 -19.13
CA LEU A 72 2.93 11.17 -20.53
C LEU A 72 4.34 11.78 -20.62
N ILE A 73 5.22 11.14 -21.39
CA ILE A 73 6.59 11.61 -21.65
C ILE A 73 6.92 11.50 -23.13
N GLN A 74 7.89 12.26 -23.64
CA GLN A 74 8.28 12.12 -25.04
C GLN A 74 8.88 10.74 -25.33
N ASP A 75 9.85 10.33 -24.50
CA ASP A 75 10.63 9.11 -24.64
C ASP A 75 11.20 8.68 -23.27
N GLU A 76 11.70 7.44 -23.15
CA GLU A 76 12.24 6.90 -21.89
C GLU A 76 13.38 7.71 -21.28
N THR A 77 14.15 8.43 -22.09
CA THR A 77 15.29 9.20 -21.58
C THR A 77 14.81 10.35 -20.72
N ARG A 78 13.55 10.80 -20.83
CA ARG A 78 12.98 11.83 -19.94
C ARG A 78 12.93 11.37 -18.49
N LEU A 79 12.64 10.10 -18.25
CA LEU A 79 12.68 9.52 -16.91
C LEU A 79 14.10 9.38 -16.37
N GLY A 80 15.12 9.27 -17.21
CA GLY A 80 16.52 9.25 -16.77
C GLY A 80 17.35 8.21 -17.50
N ARG A 81 18.55 7.91 -16.99
CA ARG A 81 19.45 6.89 -17.55
C ARG A 81 19.91 5.89 -16.49
N GLY A 82 20.18 4.65 -16.91
CA GLY A 82 20.68 3.59 -16.03
C GLY A 82 19.76 3.34 -14.83
N ASN A 83 20.35 3.29 -13.63
CA ASN A 83 19.63 3.01 -12.38
C ASN A 83 18.52 4.03 -12.07
N ALA A 84 18.67 5.30 -12.48
CA ALA A 84 17.65 6.32 -12.26
C ALA A 84 16.36 6.02 -13.02
N LYS A 85 16.47 5.49 -14.25
CA LYS A 85 15.31 5.05 -15.05
C LYS A 85 14.56 3.93 -14.33
N ILE A 86 15.29 2.90 -13.91
CA ILE A 86 14.71 1.72 -13.23
C ILE A 86 14.05 2.12 -11.92
N ALA A 87 14.69 2.97 -11.11
CA ALA A 87 14.14 3.45 -9.86
C ALA A 87 12.81 4.19 -10.06
N LEU A 88 12.73 5.09 -11.04
CA LEU A 88 11.51 5.83 -11.33
C LEU A 88 10.41 4.93 -11.92
N MET A 89 10.76 4.01 -12.82
CA MET A 89 9.81 3.02 -13.31
C MET A 89 9.25 2.16 -12.18
N HIS A 90 10.08 1.75 -11.22
CA HIS A 90 9.64 1.03 -10.03
C HIS A 90 8.65 1.85 -9.19
N CYS A 91 8.96 3.13 -8.94
CA CYS A 91 8.05 4.03 -8.22
C CYS A 91 6.70 4.16 -8.93
N LEU A 92 6.69 4.43 -10.24
CA LEU A 92 5.47 4.58 -11.01
C LEU A 92 4.65 3.28 -11.04
N HIS A 93 5.31 2.14 -11.25
CA HIS A 93 4.66 0.83 -11.30
C HIS A 93 4.03 0.47 -9.95
N LYS A 94 4.71 0.78 -8.85
CA LYS A 94 4.21 0.54 -7.49
C LYS A 94 2.94 1.33 -7.18
N GLU A 95 2.83 2.55 -7.68
CA GLU A 95 1.64 3.39 -7.56
C GLU A 95 0.57 3.06 -8.63
N GLY A 96 0.81 2.07 -9.50
CA GLY A 96 -0.13 1.66 -10.55
C GLY A 96 -0.22 2.62 -11.74
N VAL A 97 0.71 3.57 -11.86
CA VAL A 97 0.72 4.57 -12.93
C VAL A 97 1.34 3.98 -14.19
N LYS A 98 0.63 4.11 -15.30
CA LYS A 98 1.10 3.71 -16.63
C LYS A 98 1.93 4.81 -17.27
N VAL A 99 2.96 4.45 -18.02
CA VAL A 99 3.77 5.43 -18.76
C VAL A 99 3.36 5.38 -20.22
N TYR A 100 3.02 6.51 -20.81
CA TYR A 100 2.73 6.65 -22.24
C TYR A 100 3.82 7.49 -22.89
N THR A 101 4.29 7.07 -24.06
CA THR A 101 5.33 7.80 -24.79
C THR A 101 4.86 8.28 -26.15
N HIS A 102 5.34 9.46 -26.54
CA HIS A 102 5.14 9.96 -27.89
C HIS A 102 5.87 9.09 -28.93
N THR A 103 7.11 8.66 -28.64
CA THR A 103 7.91 7.84 -29.57
C THR A 103 7.25 6.49 -29.90
N HIS A 104 6.57 5.85 -28.95
CA HIS A 104 5.82 4.61 -29.19
C HIS A 104 4.35 4.84 -29.52
N ASN A 105 3.90 6.11 -29.49
CA ASN A 105 2.51 6.50 -29.69
C ASN A 105 1.52 5.68 -28.84
N GLY A 106 1.86 5.42 -27.57
CA GLY A 106 1.08 4.54 -26.71
C GLY A 106 1.79 4.19 -25.40
N GLU A 107 1.26 3.17 -24.72
CA GLU A 107 1.79 2.69 -23.45
C GLU A 107 3.20 2.10 -23.63
N LEU A 108 4.14 2.56 -22.80
CA LEU A 108 5.51 2.10 -22.75
C LEU A 108 5.52 0.61 -22.38
N GLN A 109 5.98 -0.23 -23.30
CA GLN A 109 6.18 -1.64 -23.04
C GLN A 109 7.55 -1.85 -22.41
N LEU A 110 7.56 -2.37 -21.19
CA LEU A 110 8.78 -2.80 -20.54
C LEU A 110 9.36 -4.00 -21.27
N SER A 111 10.69 -4.03 -21.43
CA SER A 111 11.37 -5.23 -21.90
C SER A 111 11.28 -6.35 -20.84
N ASP A 112 11.40 -7.61 -21.26
CA ASP A 112 11.45 -8.75 -20.33
C ASP A 112 12.56 -8.58 -19.28
N SER A 113 13.68 -7.97 -19.69
CA SER A 113 14.80 -7.67 -18.79
C SER A 113 14.44 -6.59 -17.76
N ASP A 114 13.80 -5.49 -18.18
CA ASP A 114 13.37 -4.44 -17.26
C ASP A 114 12.32 -4.96 -16.28
N SER A 115 11.34 -5.73 -16.78
CA SER A 115 10.31 -6.38 -15.97
C SER A 115 10.93 -7.32 -14.93
N MET A 116 11.90 -8.14 -15.32
CA MET A 116 12.62 -9.01 -14.40
C MET A 116 13.36 -8.23 -13.30
N VAL A 117 14.04 -7.14 -13.66
CA VAL A 117 14.74 -6.28 -12.69
C VAL A 117 13.77 -5.64 -11.70
N LEU A 118 12.64 -5.12 -12.16
CA LEU A 118 11.61 -4.54 -11.31
C LEU A 118 11.04 -5.58 -10.32
N ASN A 119 10.76 -6.78 -10.80
CA ASN A 119 10.30 -7.88 -9.95
C ASN A 119 11.34 -8.26 -8.88
N ILE A 120 12.63 -8.33 -9.26
CA ILE A 120 13.71 -8.59 -8.30
C ILE A 120 13.78 -7.49 -7.23
N ILE A 121 13.68 -6.22 -7.62
CA ILE A 121 13.67 -5.09 -6.68
C ILE A 121 12.49 -5.24 -5.70
N GLY A 122 11.29 -5.56 -6.19
CA GLY A 122 10.12 -5.80 -5.34
C GLY A 122 10.33 -6.91 -4.31
N ILE A 123 10.93 -8.03 -4.71
CA ILE A 123 11.27 -9.14 -3.80
C ILE A 123 12.30 -8.69 -2.74
N VAL A 124 13.33 -7.96 -3.16
CA VAL A 124 14.36 -7.44 -2.25
C VAL A 124 13.76 -6.48 -1.23
N GLU A 125 12.85 -5.58 -1.65
CA GLU A 125 12.14 -4.66 -0.75
C GLU A 125 11.29 -5.41 0.29
N GLU A 126 10.54 -6.43 -0.13
CA GLU A 126 9.75 -7.26 0.79
C GLU A 126 10.64 -7.95 1.82
N TYR A 127 11.78 -8.47 1.38
CA TYR A 127 12.75 -9.13 2.25
C TYR A 127 13.39 -8.14 3.25
N GLN A 128 13.77 -6.94 2.81
CA GLN A 128 14.27 -5.87 3.68
C GLN A 128 13.24 -5.49 4.75
N ARG A 129 11.96 -5.37 4.37
CA ARG A 129 10.86 -5.10 5.31
C ARG A 129 10.72 -6.20 6.36
N LYS A 130 10.82 -7.47 5.95
CA LYS A 130 10.79 -8.62 6.88
C LYS A 130 11.96 -8.56 7.88
N ILE A 131 13.18 -8.33 7.40
CA ILE A 131 14.35 -8.17 8.28
C ILE A 131 14.17 -7.01 9.26
N HIS A 132 13.67 -5.86 8.78
CA HIS A 132 13.44 -4.69 9.60
C HIS A 132 12.43 -4.98 10.72
N ASN A 133 11.30 -5.60 10.39
CA ASN A 133 10.28 -6.01 11.36
C ASN A 133 10.82 -7.03 12.38
N LEU A 134 11.68 -7.96 11.95
CA LEU A 134 12.35 -8.89 12.86
C LEU A 134 13.29 -8.15 13.83
N LYS A 135 14.02 -7.14 13.37
CA LYS A 135 14.88 -6.29 14.22
C LYS A 135 14.04 -5.53 15.25
N ILE A 136 12.93 -4.90 14.83
CA ILE A 136 11.99 -4.22 15.74
C ILE A 136 11.45 -5.20 16.78
N LYS A 137 10.95 -6.36 16.36
CA LYS A 137 10.40 -7.38 17.27
C LYS A 137 11.42 -7.83 18.31
N ARG A 138 12.64 -8.15 17.88
CA ARG A 138 13.73 -8.53 18.79
C ARG A 138 14.11 -7.40 19.76
N GLY A 139 14.18 -6.16 19.26
CA GLY A 139 14.45 -4.99 20.09
C GLY A 139 13.38 -4.77 21.15
N MET A 140 12.10 -4.86 20.75
CA MET A 140 10.95 -4.76 21.65
C MET A 140 10.95 -5.85 22.71
N GLN A 141 11.20 -7.12 22.34
CA GLN A 141 11.28 -8.23 23.29
C GLN A 141 12.34 -7.97 24.36
N ARG A 142 13.56 -7.58 23.98
CA ARG A 142 14.63 -7.23 24.92
C ARG A 142 14.28 -6.05 25.81
N ALA A 143 13.59 -5.05 25.27
CA ALA A 143 13.14 -3.91 26.06
C ALA A 143 12.13 -4.36 27.12
N VAL A 144 11.17 -5.20 26.74
CA VAL A 144 10.16 -5.76 27.65
C VAL A 144 10.79 -6.62 28.75
N GLU A 145 11.76 -7.48 28.39
CA GLU A 145 12.55 -8.26 29.37
C GLU A 145 13.27 -7.34 30.38
N LYS A 146 13.71 -6.16 29.96
CA LYS A 146 14.32 -5.12 30.82
C LYS A 146 13.30 -4.24 31.54
N GLY A 147 12.01 -4.58 31.49
CA GLY A 147 10.94 -3.90 32.21
C GLY A 147 10.23 -2.78 31.43
N PHE A 148 10.54 -2.58 30.15
CA PHE A 148 9.75 -1.67 29.30
C PHE A 148 8.33 -2.21 29.13
N ARG A 149 7.34 -1.34 29.32
CA ARG A 149 5.92 -1.70 29.24
C ARG A 149 5.26 -0.99 28.07
N PRO A 150 5.27 -1.57 26.85
CA PRO A 150 4.77 -0.93 25.64
C PRO A 150 3.31 -0.53 25.74
N GLU A 151 2.52 -1.23 26.56
CA GLU A 151 1.12 -0.91 26.81
C GLU A 151 0.91 0.49 27.40
N LYS A 152 1.92 1.09 28.03
CA LYS A 152 1.87 2.47 28.54
C LYS A 152 1.93 3.54 27.43
N ASN A 153 2.34 3.18 26.21
CA ASN A 153 2.40 4.11 25.06
C ASN A 153 1.06 4.24 24.32
N LEU A 154 0.05 3.46 24.70
CA LEU A 154 -1.28 3.53 24.12
C LEU A 154 -1.99 4.81 24.61
N LYS A 155 -2.22 5.77 23.69
CA LYS A 155 -3.10 6.92 23.94
C LYS A 155 -4.55 6.42 24.07
N ASN A 156 -5.40 7.12 24.81
CA ASN A 156 -6.82 6.79 25.00
C ASN A 156 -7.14 5.50 25.77
N ARG A 157 -6.25 5.02 26.65
CA ARG A 157 -6.53 3.91 27.59
C ARG A 157 -7.83 4.09 28.39
N HIS A 158 -8.18 5.34 28.72
CA HIS A 158 -9.40 5.68 29.45
C HIS A 158 -10.69 5.52 28.62
N LEU A 159 -10.60 5.56 27.28
CA LEU A 159 -11.74 5.31 26.38
C LEU A 159 -11.86 3.82 26.02
N SER A 160 -10.78 3.07 26.19
CA SER A 160 -10.73 1.62 26.02
C SER A 160 -10.52 0.93 27.37
N THR A 161 -11.43 1.14 28.32
CA THR A 161 -11.71 0.09 29.30
C THR A 161 -12.12 -1.12 28.47
N GLY A 162 -11.23 -2.11 28.34
CA GLY A 162 -11.46 -3.27 27.49
C GLY A 162 -12.87 -3.82 27.72
N ARG A 163 -13.54 -4.27 26.65
CA ARG A 163 -14.91 -4.80 26.75
C ARG A 163 -14.96 -5.77 27.93
N GLU A 164 -15.72 -5.42 28.97
CA GLU A 164 -15.87 -6.28 30.14
C GLU A 164 -16.29 -7.66 29.65
N LYS A 165 -15.63 -8.69 30.20
CA LYS A 165 -15.90 -10.07 29.79
C LYS A 165 -17.34 -10.39 30.21
N LYS A 166 -18.30 -10.22 29.31
CA LYS A 166 -19.72 -10.54 29.54
C LYS A 166 -19.81 -11.93 30.17
N GLU A 167 -20.40 -12.04 31.35
CA GLU A 167 -20.63 -13.32 31.99
C GLU A 167 -21.72 -14.07 31.22
N VAL A 168 -21.39 -15.27 30.77
CA VAL A 168 -22.28 -16.12 29.96
C VAL A 168 -22.21 -17.52 30.55
N PRO A 169 -23.34 -18.22 30.73
CA PRO A 169 -23.37 -19.58 31.25
C PRO A 169 -22.71 -20.54 30.25
N ILE A 170 -21.46 -20.93 30.55
CA ILE A 170 -20.67 -21.83 29.68
C ILE A 170 -21.32 -23.22 29.62
N GLU A 171 -21.83 -23.71 30.74
CA GLU A 171 -22.50 -25.01 30.83
C GLU A 171 -23.69 -25.10 29.87
N GLU A 172 -24.49 -24.03 29.77
CA GLU A 172 -25.64 -23.97 28.87
C GLU A 172 -25.20 -23.91 27.40
N ILE A 173 -24.12 -23.17 27.09
CA ILE A 173 -23.53 -23.19 25.74
C ILE A 173 -23.11 -24.61 25.34
N VAL A 174 -22.43 -25.33 26.23
CA VAL A 174 -21.96 -26.69 25.98
C VAL A 174 -23.13 -27.66 25.82
N ARG A 175 -24.14 -27.55 26.68
CA ARG A 175 -25.36 -28.36 26.61
C ARG A 175 -26.10 -28.15 25.29
N LEU A 176 -26.35 -26.90 24.91
CA LEU A 176 -27.04 -26.59 23.64
C LEU A 176 -26.21 -27.04 22.44
N ARG A 177 -24.88 -26.97 22.53
CA ARG A 177 -23.99 -27.46 21.47
C ARG A 177 -23.99 -28.99 21.34
N ARG A 178 -24.12 -29.72 22.45
CA ARG A 178 -24.31 -31.19 22.46
C ARG A 178 -25.65 -31.60 21.85
N ASN A 179 -26.67 -30.75 21.96
CA ASN A 179 -27.95 -30.92 21.29
C ASN A 179 -27.92 -30.48 19.81
N GLU A 180 -26.73 -30.34 19.22
CA GLU A 180 -26.49 -30.03 17.81
C GLU A 180 -26.94 -28.64 17.34
N LEU A 181 -27.32 -27.72 18.24
CA LEU A 181 -27.63 -26.34 17.84
C LEU A 181 -26.39 -25.63 17.28
N THR A 182 -26.63 -24.77 16.29
CA THR A 182 -25.62 -23.87 15.73
C THR A 182 -25.28 -22.77 16.72
N PHE A 183 -24.07 -22.20 16.63
CA PHE A 183 -23.66 -21.08 17.49
C PHE A 183 -24.53 -19.83 17.33
N GLU A 184 -25.28 -19.75 16.23
CA GLU A 184 -26.22 -18.66 15.95
C GLU A 184 -27.52 -18.84 16.73
N GLU A 185 -28.07 -20.06 16.70
CA GLU A 185 -29.23 -20.45 17.50
C GLU A 185 -28.92 -20.38 19.00
N ILE A 186 -27.75 -20.88 19.43
CA ILE A 186 -27.32 -20.79 20.82
C ILE A 186 -27.25 -19.32 21.27
N ALA A 187 -26.72 -18.43 20.43
CA ALA A 187 -26.67 -17.00 20.75
C ALA A 187 -28.08 -16.38 20.81
N ALA A 188 -29.00 -16.79 19.94
CA ALA A 188 -30.39 -16.34 19.99
C ALA A 188 -31.11 -16.82 21.26
N THR A 189 -30.93 -18.08 21.64
CA THR A 189 -31.46 -18.68 22.86
C THR A 189 -30.93 -17.97 24.11
N LEU A 190 -29.62 -17.71 24.18
CA LEU A 190 -29.02 -16.99 25.31
C LEU A 190 -29.49 -15.53 25.40
N ARG A 191 -29.72 -14.85 24.26
CA ARG A 191 -30.37 -13.54 24.25
C ARG A 191 -31.80 -13.60 24.80
N GLY A 192 -32.54 -14.66 24.49
CA GLY A 192 -33.86 -14.95 25.07
C GLY A 192 -33.83 -15.11 26.59
N PHE A 193 -32.73 -15.62 27.14
CA PHE A 193 -32.48 -15.72 28.59
C PHE A 193 -31.89 -14.45 29.23
N GLY A 194 -31.81 -13.34 28.49
CA GLY A 194 -31.30 -12.05 28.99
C GLY A 194 -29.79 -11.88 28.90
N HIS A 195 -29.06 -12.81 28.29
CA HIS A 195 -27.63 -12.64 28.00
C HIS A 195 -27.44 -11.98 26.64
N ASP A 196 -27.05 -10.70 26.62
CA ASP A 196 -26.72 -10.01 25.38
C ASP A 196 -25.40 -10.53 24.80
N VAL A 197 -25.45 -11.59 23.99
CA VAL A 197 -24.27 -12.24 23.42
C VAL A 197 -24.36 -12.37 21.90
N SER A 198 -23.21 -12.18 21.25
CA SER A 198 -23.05 -12.44 19.82
C SER A 198 -22.63 -13.89 19.56
N LYS A 199 -22.90 -14.39 18.35
CA LYS A 199 -22.40 -15.69 17.85
C LYS A 199 -20.90 -15.87 18.09
N ALA A 200 -20.11 -14.82 17.82
CA ALA A 200 -18.67 -14.82 18.04
C ALA A 200 -18.30 -14.96 19.53
N THR A 201 -19.12 -14.43 20.44
CA THR A 201 -18.90 -14.57 21.89
C THR A 201 -19.18 -16.00 22.35
N VAL A 202 -20.28 -16.60 21.89
CA VAL A 202 -20.64 -18.01 22.17
C VAL A 202 -19.57 -18.97 21.66
N HIS A 203 -19.17 -18.82 20.38
CA HIS A 203 -18.13 -19.65 19.77
C HIS A 203 -16.81 -19.58 20.56
N ARG A 204 -16.36 -18.36 20.90
CA ARG A 204 -15.12 -18.15 21.67
C ARG A 204 -15.18 -18.84 23.04
N ARG A 205 -16.29 -18.68 23.77
CA ARG A 205 -16.49 -19.31 25.10
C ARG A 205 -16.49 -20.84 25.02
N TYR A 206 -17.11 -21.41 23.98
CA TYR A 206 -17.09 -22.85 23.75
C TYR A 206 -15.67 -23.36 23.46
N VAL A 207 -14.91 -22.67 22.59
CA VAL A 207 -13.52 -23.02 22.27
C VAL A 207 -12.60 -22.89 23.49
N GLU A 208 -12.74 -21.82 24.29
CA GLU A 208 -12.01 -21.65 25.56
C GLU A 208 -12.26 -22.85 26.49
N TYR A 209 -13.52 -23.29 26.63
CA TYR A 209 -13.89 -24.44 27.45
C TYR A 209 -13.28 -25.75 26.93
N THR A 210 -13.38 -26.03 25.63
CA THR A 210 -12.82 -27.26 25.04
C THR A 210 -11.30 -27.32 25.19
N LYS A 211 -10.62 -26.18 25.06
CA LYS A 211 -9.16 -26.10 25.23
C LYS A 211 -8.75 -26.37 26.67
N GLN A 212 -9.46 -25.79 27.65
CA GLN A 212 -9.21 -26.04 29.07
C GLN A 212 -9.47 -27.50 29.49
N LEU A 213 -10.36 -28.22 28.80
CA LEU A 213 -10.56 -29.65 29.02
C LEU A 213 -9.40 -30.49 28.48
N LEU A 214 -8.90 -30.15 27.29
CA LEU A 214 -7.73 -30.80 26.69
C LEU A 214 -6.48 -30.60 27.55
N ASP A 215 -6.21 -29.35 27.97
CA ASP A 215 -5.07 -29.00 28.82
C ASP A 215 -5.12 -29.62 30.25
N LYS A 216 -6.24 -30.22 30.66
CA LYS A 216 -6.41 -30.92 31.95
C LYS A 216 -6.28 -32.45 31.84
N GLN A 217 -6.23 -32.99 30.62
CA GLN A 217 -6.09 -34.43 30.36
C GLN A 217 -4.64 -34.84 30.09
N ASP A 218 -3.75 -33.87 29.87
CA ASP A 218 -2.28 -34.01 29.83
C ASP A 218 -1.66 -33.71 31.21
#